data_AF-A0A1I4DF51-F1
#
_entry.id   AF-A0A1I4DF51-F1
#
_cell.length_a   1.000
_cell.length_b   1.000
_cell.length_c   1.000
_cell.angle_alpha   90.00
_cell.angle_beta   90.00
_cell.angle_gamma   90.00
#
_symmetry.space_group_name_H-M   'P 1'
#
loop_
_entity.id
_entity.type
_entity.pdbx_description
1 polymer ?
#
loop_
_entity_poly.entity_id
_entity_poly.type
_entity_poly.pdbx_seq_one_letter_code
_entity_poly.pdbx_strand_id
1 'polypeptide(L)'
;MLLVCTGNICRSALAERLGRAYLDEVLGPDAGAIRLVSAGTRAVVGSAMHPDTALVLTGLGGDAGDFTARQLADRMVMDADLVLTMTRQHRRDVLELAPRALSRTFTLREAAGLLEHVDQDVPREEFAERACALVGALAAARSRRRSSSDDDVPDPIGQPVEAHAEAGELIAPALIEVLSRLAALRAEGAAVGP
;
A
#
# COMPACT_ATOMS: atom_id res chain seq x y z
N MET A 1 0.46 -6.26 4.79
CA MET A 1 -0.15 -5.72 3.55
C MET A 1 0.79 -5.86 2.35
N LEU A 2 0.24 -5.90 1.14
CA LEU A 2 0.95 -6.10 -0.11
C LEU A 2 0.70 -4.94 -1.10
N LEU A 3 1.75 -4.35 -1.64
CA LEU A 3 1.69 -3.31 -2.67
C LEU A 3 1.97 -3.91 -4.05
N VAL A 4 1.17 -3.59 -5.08
CA VAL A 4 1.29 -4.22 -6.40
C VAL A 4 1.35 -3.19 -7.54
N CYS A 5 2.35 -3.33 -8.41
CA CYS A 5 2.41 -2.62 -9.71
C CYS A 5 2.84 -3.59 -10.84
N THR A 6 3.26 -3.08 -12.01
CA THR A 6 3.76 -3.92 -13.11
C THR A 6 5.11 -4.53 -12.78
N GLY A 7 6.17 -3.71 -12.78
CA GLY A 7 7.56 -4.16 -12.77
C GLY A 7 8.18 -4.36 -11.38
N ASN A 8 7.49 -3.92 -10.33
CA ASN A 8 8.02 -3.87 -8.96
C ASN A 8 9.35 -3.11 -8.79
N ILE A 9 9.61 -2.11 -9.64
CA ILE A 9 10.85 -1.29 -9.56
C ILE A 9 10.56 0.20 -9.38
N CYS A 10 9.34 0.66 -9.69
CA CYS A 10 8.94 2.08 -9.56
C CYS A 10 7.87 2.24 -8.46
N ARG A 11 6.59 2.27 -8.83
CA ARG A 11 5.46 2.66 -7.95
C ARG A 11 5.31 1.82 -6.68
N SER A 12 5.22 0.49 -6.78
CA SER A 12 5.05 -0.35 -5.58
C SER A 12 6.32 -0.43 -4.72
N ALA A 13 7.49 -0.26 -5.32
CA ALA A 13 8.76 -0.21 -4.61
C ALA A 13 8.91 1.11 -3.81
N LEU A 14 8.56 2.25 -4.43
CA LEU A 14 8.47 3.55 -3.76
C LEU A 14 7.52 3.47 -2.58
N ALA A 15 6.31 2.95 -2.79
CA ALA A 15 5.33 2.82 -1.73
C ALA A 15 5.81 1.90 -0.59
N GLU A 16 6.53 0.81 -0.88
CA GLU A 16 7.06 -0.05 0.18
C GLU A 16 8.13 0.66 1.01
N ARG A 17 9.11 1.29 0.36
CA ARG A 17 10.23 1.92 1.06
C ARG A 17 9.79 3.16 1.83
N LEU A 18 8.97 4.01 1.22
CA LEU A 18 8.42 5.19 1.88
C LEU A 18 7.53 4.79 3.06
N GLY A 19 6.66 3.80 2.88
CA GLY A 19 5.77 3.34 3.94
C GLY A 19 6.51 2.70 5.11
N ARG A 20 7.62 1.99 4.86
CA ARG A 20 8.49 1.46 5.93
C ARG A 20 9.12 2.59 6.73
N ALA A 21 9.72 3.57 6.05
CA ALA A 21 10.32 4.74 6.70
C ALA A 21 9.30 5.48 7.58
N TYR A 22 8.09 5.70 7.03
CA TYR A 22 7.00 6.32 7.78
C TYR A 22 6.57 5.50 9.01
N LEU A 23 6.41 4.18 8.87
CA LEU A 23 6.03 3.31 9.99
C LEU A 23 7.12 3.25 11.07
N ASP A 24 8.38 3.19 10.68
CA ASP A 24 9.52 3.23 11.61
C ASP A 24 9.53 4.56 12.39
N GLU A 25 9.21 5.68 11.74
CA GLU A 25 9.10 7.00 12.37
C GLU A 25 7.95 7.06 13.40
N VAL A 26 6.75 6.61 13.03
CA VAL A 26 5.55 6.82 13.85
C VAL A 26 5.27 5.71 14.87
N LEU A 27 5.75 4.49 14.64
CA LEU A 27 5.57 3.35 15.55
C LEU A 27 6.87 2.89 16.22
N GLY A 28 8.04 3.29 15.73
CA GLY A 28 9.32 2.90 16.30
C GLY A 28 9.46 1.37 16.44
N PRO A 29 9.70 0.83 17.65
CA PRO A 29 9.82 -0.62 17.87
C PRO A 29 8.60 -1.44 17.41
N ASP A 30 7.42 -0.83 17.36
CA ASP A 30 6.18 -1.48 16.95
C ASP A 30 5.94 -1.48 15.43
N ALA A 31 6.82 -0.86 14.62
CA ALA A 31 6.67 -0.80 13.16
C ALA A 31 6.53 -2.19 12.51
N GLY A 32 7.17 -3.20 13.10
CA GLY A 32 7.08 -4.61 12.67
C GLY A 32 5.68 -5.22 12.77
N ALA A 33 4.74 -4.60 13.51
CA ALA A 33 3.35 -5.03 13.57
C ALA A 33 2.63 -4.86 12.21
N ILE A 34 3.08 -3.93 11.37
CA ILE A 34 2.56 -3.71 10.03
C ILE A 34 3.62 -4.16 9.02
N ARG A 35 3.52 -5.43 8.61
CA ARG A 35 4.39 -5.96 7.55
C ARG A 35 4.03 -5.34 6.20
N LEU A 36 4.90 -4.46 5.69
CA LEU A 36 4.76 -3.83 4.37
C LEU A 36 5.70 -4.47 3.36
N VAL A 37 5.13 -5.02 2.28
CA VAL A 37 5.92 -5.66 1.22
C VAL A 37 5.29 -5.37 -0.15
N SER A 38 6.07 -5.43 -1.24
CA SER A 38 5.58 -5.14 -2.61
C SER A 38 5.88 -6.22 -3.64
N ALA A 39 5.14 -6.31 -4.72
CA ALA A 39 5.40 -7.24 -5.83
C ALA A 39 4.95 -6.65 -7.18
N GLY A 40 5.27 -7.36 -8.25
CA GLY A 40 4.98 -6.94 -9.62
C GLY A 40 4.20 -8.00 -10.41
N THR A 41 3.18 -7.61 -11.16
CA THR A 41 2.45 -8.55 -12.04
C THR A 41 3.30 -9.05 -13.20
N ARG A 42 4.27 -8.24 -13.65
CA ARG A 42 5.32 -8.58 -14.61
C ARG A 42 6.65 -8.04 -14.10
N ALA A 43 7.09 -8.59 -12.96
CA ALA A 43 8.20 -8.02 -12.22
C ALA A 43 9.54 -8.16 -12.95
N VAL A 44 10.41 -7.18 -12.77
CA VAL A 44 11.80 -7.26 -13.21
C VAL A 44 12.61 -7.95 -12.10
N VAL A 45 12.35 -9.25 -11.89
CA VAL A 45 12.84 -10.02 -10.74
C VAL A 45 14.34 -9.85 -10.52
N GLY A 46 14.75 -9.64 -9.27
CA GLY A 46 16.15 -9.47 -8.90
C GLY A 46 16.70 -8.06 -9.12
N SER A 47 15.94 -7.15 -9.73
CA SER A 47 16.41 -5.80 -10.01
C SER A 47 16.23 -4.86 -8.82
N ALA A 48 17.13 -3.88 -8.73
CA ALA A 48 16.98 -2.75 -7.82
C ALA A 48 15.82 -1.83 -8.24
N MET A 49 15.50 -0.85 -7.40
CA MET A 49 14.58 0.23 -7.75
C MET A 49 15.08 1.01 -8.96
N HIS A 50 14.16 1.53 -9.76
CA HIS A 50 14.51 2.42 -10.86
C HIS A 50 15.24 3.66 -10.30
N PRO A 51 16.36 4.11 -10.91
CA PRO A 51 17.17 5.22 -10.38
C PRO A 51 16.37 6.51 -10.13
N ASP A 52 15.54 6.92 -11.09
CA ASP A 52 14.72 8.13 -10.94
C ASP A 52 13.66 7.99 -9.83
N THR A 53 13.11 6.79 -9.65
CA THR A 53 12.21 6.53 -8.51
C THR A 53 12.98 6.55 -7.19
N ALA A 54 14.19 6.02 -7.14
CA ALA A 54 15.03 6.06 -5.95
C ALA A 54 15.39 7.52 -5.58
N LEU A 55 15.67 8.37 -6.56
CA LEU A 55 15.90 9.79 -6.35
C LEU A 55 14.68 10.49 -5.73
N VAL A 56 13.49 10.23 -6.29
CA VAL A 56 12.22 10.76 -5.75
C VAL A 56 11.98 10.24 -4.32
N LEU A 57 12.22 8.95 -4.07
CA LEU A 57 12.09 8.34 -2.74
C LEU A 57 12.97 9.05 -1.71
N THR A 58 14.23 9.34 -2.04
CA THR A 58 15.14 10.08 -1.15
C THR A 58 14.62 11.47 -0.84
N GLY A 59 14.06 12.18 -1.83
CA GLY A 59 13.40 13.48 -1.62
C GLY A 59 12.19 13.41 -0.69
N LEU A 60 11.51 12.26 -0.62
CA LEU A 60 10.38 11.99 0.26
C LEU A 60 10.79 11.43 1.64
N GLY A 61 12.10 11.34 1.93
CA GLY A 61 12.62 10.86 3.22
C GLY A 61 12.77 9.34 3.34
N GLY A 62 12.59 8.59 2.25
CA GLY A 62 12.83 7.15 2.23
C GLY A 62 14.22 6.77 1.70
N ASP A 63 14.58 5.49 1.86
CA ASP A 63 15.81 4.93 1.31
C ASP A 63 15.52 3.68 0.46
N ALA A 64 16.21 3.57 -0.69
CA ALA A 64 16.05 2.43 -1.58
C ALA A 64 16.71 1.17 -1.01
N GLY A 65 17.83 1.33 -0.30
CA GLY A 65 18.57 0.27 0.35
C GLY A 65 18.85 -0.95 -0.54
N ASP A 66 18.64 -2.13 0.02
CA ASP A 66 18.83 -3.44 -0.61
C ASP A 66 17.61 -3.92 -1.43
N PHE A 67 16.82 -2.99 -1.98
CA PHE A 67 15.54 -3.36 -2.57
C PHE A 67 15.74 -4.31 -3.74
N THR A 68 14.94 -5.37 -3.77
CA THR A 68 14.98 -6.36 -4.83
C THR A 68 13.57 -6.68 -5.31
N ALA A 69 13.31 -6.39 -6.58
CA ALA A 69 12.04 -6.63 -7.22
C ALA A 69 11.68 -8.13 -7.25
N ARG A 70 10.41 -8.43 -7.05
CA ARG A 70 9.87 -9.80 -6.98
C ARG A 70 8.54 -9.95 -7.69
N GLN A 71 8.37 -11.12 -8.29
CA GLN A 71 7.17 -11.50 -9.02
C GLN A 71 5.99 -11.72 -8.05
N LEU A 72 4.83 -11.17 -8.40
CA LEU A 72 3.58 -11.44 -7.71
C LEU A 72 3.27 -12.93 -7.80
N ALA A 73 2.97 -13.53 -6.64
CA ALA A 73 2.53 -14.90 -6.53
C ALA A 73 1.21 -14.95 -5.75
N ASP A 74 0.39 -15.96 -6.05
CA ASP A 74 -0.89 -16.25 -5.39
C ASP A 74 -0.78 -16.25 -3.85
N ARG A 75 0.23 -16.92 -3.30
CA ARG A 75 0.50 -16.98 -1.86
C ARG A 75 0.68 -15.61 -1.23
N MET A 76 1.32 -14.67 -1.92
CA MET A 76 1.51 -13.31 -1.39
C MET A 76 0.18 -12.58 -1.24
N VAL A 77 -0.76 -12.82 -2.13
CA VAL A 77 -2.12 -12.25 -2.08
C VAL A 77 -2.95 -12.97 -1.03
N MET A 78 -2.77 -14.27 -0.84
CA MET A 78 -3.44 -15.07 0.19
C MET A 78 -3.00 -14.71 1.61
N ASP A 79 -1.70 -14.45 1.80
CA ASP A 79 -1.11 -14.11 3.09
C ASP A 79 -1.36 -12.64 3.49
N ALA A 80 -1.74 -11.78 2.55
CA ALA A 80 -1.93 -10.35 2.82
C ALA A 80 -3.34 -10.04 3.34
N ASP A 81 -3.43 -9.37 4.50
CA ASP A 81 -4.69 -8.86 5.06
C ASP A 81 -5.25 -7.67 4.27
N LEU A 82 -4.39 -6.95 3.56
CA LEU A 82 -4.71 -5.83 2.69
C LEU A 82 -3.78 -5.83 1.48
N VAL A 83 -4.34 -5.68 0.29
CA VAL A 83 -3.63 -5.54 -0.98
C VAL A 83 -3.97 -4.20 -1.61
N LEU A 84 -2.95 -3.41 -1.90
CA LEU A 84 -3.07 -2.08 -2.50
C LEU A 84 -2.37 -2.06 -3.85
N THR A 85 -3.14 -1.80 -4.90
CA THR A 85 -2.64 -1.82 -6.27
C THR A 85 -2.45 -0.40 -6.80
N MET A 86 -1.49 -0.20 -7.70
CA MET A 86 -1.23 1.14 -8.26
C MET A 86 -2.25 1.53 -9.33
N THR A 87 -2.97 0.57 -9.90
CA THR A 87 -4.02 0.82 -10.89
C THR A 87 -5.14 -0.21 -10.75
N ARG A 88 -6.27 0.06 -11.37
CA ARG A 88 -7.41 -0.85 -11.51
C ARG A 88 -7.07 -2.05 -12.38
N GLN A 89 -6.15 -1.92 -13.34
CA GLN A 89 -5.66 -3.07 -14.10
C GLN A 89 -4.87 -4.02 -13.19
N HIS A 90 -3.96 -3.50 -12.36
CA HIS A 90 -3.27 -4.33 -11.36
C HIS A 90 -4.25 -5.00 -10.40
N ARG A 91 -5.35 -4.32 -10.02
CA ARG A 91 -6.42 -4.93 -9.22
C ARG A 91 -7.05 -6.12 -9.94
N ARG A 92 -7.31 -6.01 -11.24
CA ARG A 92 -7.82 -7.13 -12.07
C ARG A 92 -6.82 -8.28 -12.07
N ASP A 93 -5.55 -8.01 -12.37
CA ASP A 93 -4.48 -9.03 -12.40
C ASP A 93 -4.38 -9.78 -11.06
N VAL A 94 -4.47 -9.07 -9.93
CA VAL A 94 -4.49 -9.67 -8.58
C VAL A 94 -5.71 -10.56 -8.38
N LEU A 95 -6.89 -10.13 -8.80
CA LEU A 95 -8.14 -10.87 -8.62
C LEU A 95 -8.30 -12.04 -9.60
N GLU A 96 -7.61 -12.02 -10.74
CA GLU A 96 -7.50 -13.19 -11.63
C GLU A 96 -6.69 -14.30 -10.96
N LEU A 97 -5.61 -13.96 -10.25
CA LEU A 97 -4.81 -14.92 -9.47
C LEU A 97 -5.53 -15.39 -8.20
N ALA A 98 -6.26 -14.48 -7.55
CA ALA A 98 -6.83 -14.70 -6.23
C ALA A 98 -8.23 -14.06 -6.08
N PRO A 99 -9.29 -14.64 -6.68
CA PRO A 99 -10.63 -14.04 -6.67
C PRO A 99 -11.20 -13.78 -5.27
N ARG A 100 -10.82 -14.62 -4.29
CA ARG A 100 -11.26 -14.51 -2.89
C ARG A 100 -10.72 -13.28 -2.16
N ALA A 101 -9.72 -12.59 -2.72
CA ALA A 101 -9.13 -11.39 -2.13
C ALA A 101 -9.91 -10.10 -2.43
N LEU A 102 -11.08 -10.18 -3.09
CA LEU A 102 -11.87 -9.01 -3.50
C LEU A 102 -12.15 -8.04 -2.35
N SER A 103 -12.56 -8.54 -1.17
CA SER A 103 -12.88 -7.70 0.00
C SER A 103 -11.66 -7.02 0.63
N ARG A 104 -10.44 -7.36 0.20
CA ARG A 104 -9.21 -6.79 0.75
C ARG A 104 -8.26 -6.23 -0.32
N THR A 105 -8.71 -6.12 -1.56
CA THR A 105 -7.90 -5.59 -2.69
C THR A 105 -8.48 -4.31 -3.23
N PHE A 106 -7.74 -3.20 -3.12
CA PHE A 106 -8.17 -1.87 -3.57
C PHE A 106 -7.06 -1.25 -4.42
N THR A 107 -7.37 -0.22 -5.21
CA THR A 107 -6.25 0.66 -5.62
C THR A 107 -5.83 1.51 -4.42
N LEU A 108 -4.57 1.97 -4.40
CA LEU A 108 -4.04 2.79 -3.31
C LEU A 108 -4.88 4.05 -3.07
N ARG A 109 -5.16 4.81 -4.14
CA ARG A 109 -5.92 6.05 -4.06
C ARG A 109 -7.40 5.82 -3.76
N GLU A 110 -7.96 4.70 -4.23
CA GLU A 110 -9.32 4.27 -3.85
C GLU A 110 -9.40 3.97 -2.35
N ALA A 111 -8.44 3.22 -1.80
CA ALA A 111 -8.41 2.90 -0.37
C ALA A 111 -8.33 4.17 0.49
N ALA A 112 -7.45 5.11 0.11
CA ALA A 112 -7.33 6.39 0.80
C ALA A 112 -8.65 7.18 0.77
N GLY A 113 -9.28 7.32 -0.41
CA GLY A 113 -10.56 8.03 -0.51
C GLY A 113 -11.74 7.33 0.18
N LEU A 114 -11.68 6.01 0.39
CA LEU A 114 -12.72 5.28 1.12
C LEU A 114 -12.65 5.50 2.63
N LEU A 115 -11.52 5.93 3.17
CA LEU A 115 -11.37 6.20 4.61
C LEU A 115 -12.31 7.32 5.08
N GLU A 116 -12.64 8.29 4.22
CA GLU A 116 -13.63 9.35 4.49
C GLU A 116 -15.05 8.81 4.75
N HIS A 117 -15.31 7.55 4.43
CA HIS A 117 -16.61 6.91 4.53
C HIS A 117 -16.65 5.75 5.53
N VAL A 118 -15.57 5.57 6.29
CA VAL A 118 -15.45 4.53 7.34
C VAL A 118 -15.61 5.18 8.71
N ASP A 119 -16.57 4.68 9.48
CA ASP A 119 -16.81 5.12 10.84
C ASP A 119 -15.64 4.75 11.77
N GLN A 120 -15.43 5.55 12.81
CA GLN A 120 -14.22 5.44 13.63
C GLN A 120 -14.23 4.29 14.66
N ASP A 121 -15.40 3.73 14.96
CA ASP A 121 -15.56 2.70 15.99
C ASP A 121 -15.30 1.30 15.43
N VAL A 122 -14.12 0.74 15.74
CA VAL A 122 -13.83 -0.67 15.52
C VAL A 122 -13.68 -1.35 16.89
N PRO A 123 -14.78 -1.89 17.47
CA PRO A 123 -14.75 -2.48 18.80
C PRO A 123 -14.10 -3.87 18.74
N ARG A 124 -12.77 -3.93 18.86
CA ARG A 124 -11.99 -5.18 18.96
C ARG A 124 -10.75 -4.96 19.83
N GLU A 125 -10.40 -5.95 20.65
CA GLU A 125 -9.32 -5.84 21.65
C GLU A 125 -7.93 -5.91 21.01
N GLU A 126 -7.73 -6.77 20.00
CA GLU A 126 -6.42 -6.95 19.35
C GLU A 126 -6.19 -6.04 18.12
N PHE A 127 -4.93 -5.68 17.89
CA PHE A 127 -4.55 -4.83 16.75
C PHE A 127 -4.88 -5.47 15.39
N ALA A 128 -4.50 -6.73 15.18
CA ALA A 128 -4.74 -7.43 13.90
C ALA A 128 -6.23 -7.51 13.58
N GLU A 129 -7.04 -7.77 14.59
CA GLU A 129 -8.49 -7.79 14.52
C GLU A 129 -9.09 -6.44 14.12
N ARG A 130 -8.62 -5.34 14.73
CA ARG A 130 -9.03 -3.97 14.35
C ARG A 130 -8.62 -3.63 12.93
N ALA A 131 -7.40 -3.98 12.53
CA ALA A 131 -6.91 -3.75 11.17
C ALA A 131 -7.74 -4.51 10.13
N CYS A 132 -8.06 -5.77 10.37
CA CYS A 132 -8.93 -6.57 9.49
C CYS A 132 -10.35 -5.99 9.40
N ALA A 133 -10.90 -5.51 10.51
CA ALA A 133 -12.20 -4.86 10.52
C ALA A 133 -12.21 -3.52 9.76
N LEU A 134 -11.14 -2.72 9.84
CA LEU A 134 -10.95 -1.53 8.99
C LEU A 134 -10.97 -1.91 7.50
N VAL A 135 -10.26 -2.97 7.11
CA VAL A 135 -10.27 -3.45 5.71
C VAL A 135 -11.68 -3.89 5.29
N GLY A 136 -12.41 -4.59 6.17
CA GLY A 136 -13.82 -4.94 5.95
C GLY A 136 -14.71 -3.71 5.78
N ALA A 137 -14.51 -2.67 6.58
CA ALA A 137 -15.24 -1.41 6.50
C ALA A 137 -14.95 -0.67 5.18
N LEU A 138 -13.70 -0.64 4.72
CA LEU A 138 -13.33 -0.11 3.40
C LEU A 138 -14.09 -0.84 2.28
N ALA A 139 -14.18 -2.18 2.36
CA ALA A 139 -14.92 -2.94 1.37
C ALA A 139 -16.42 -2.63 1.36
N ALA A 140 -17.03 -2.47 2.53
CA ALA A 140 -18.42 -2.06 2.67
C ALA A 140 -18.67 -0.65 2.14
N ALA A 141 -17.70 0.26 2.31
CA ALA A 141 -17.76 1.64 1.86
C ALA A 141 -17.62 1.81 0.33
N ARG A 142 -17.22 0.77 -0.43
CA ARG A 142 -17.11 0.84 -1.90
C ARG A 142 -18.38 1.28 -2.62
N SER A 143 -19.55 1.01 -2.04
CA SER A 143 -20.82 1.47 -2.62
C SER A 143 -21.03 2.99 -2.48
N ARG A 144 -20.33 3.63 -1.53
CA ARG A 144 -20.42 5.06 -1.22
C ARG A 144 -19.50 5.92 -2.08
N ARG A 145 -18.44 5.33 -2.67
CA ARG A 145 -17.50 6.00 -3.58
C ARG A 145 -17.31 5.19 -4.85
N ARG A 146 -17.72 5.74 -6.00
CA ARG A 146 -17.48 5.10 -7.30
C ARG A 146 -15.99 5.15 -7.64
N SER A 147 -15.42 4.01 -8.02
CA SER A 147 -14.07 3.98 -8.58
C SER A 147 -14.02 4.70 -9.94
N SER A 148 -12.98 5.50 -10.16
CA SER A 148 -12.75 6.27 -11.39
C SER A 148 -11.34 6.05 -11.95
N SER A 149 -11.01 6.68 -13.08
CA SER A 149 -9.63 6.71 -13.59
C SER A 149 -8.67 7.47 -12.71
N ASP A 150 -9.18 8.36 -11.86
CA ASP A 150 -8.37 9.13 -10.93
C ASP A 150 -7.85 8.25 -9.78
N ASP A 151 -8.31 7.01 -9.68
CA ASP A 151 -7.76 6.02 -8.75
C ASP A 151 -6.42 5.41 -9.23
N ASP A 152 -6.06 5.60 -10.50
CA ASP A 152 -4.86 5.04 -11.10
C ASP A 152 -3.66 5.96 -10.91
N VAL A 153 -2.51 5.37 -10.58
CA VAL A 153 -1.20 6.05 -10.59
C VAL A 153 -0.52 5.76 -11.94
N PRO A 154 -0.27 6.79 -12.78
CA PRO A 154 0.37 6.64 -14.08
C PRO A 154 1.70 5.88 -14.02
N ASP A 155 2.04 5.13 -15.07
CA ASP A 155 3.30 4.38 -15.10
C ASP A 155 4.46 5.27 -15.55
N PRO A 156 5.50 5.50 -14.72
CA PRO A 156 6.58 6.40 -15.09
C PRO A 156 7.66 5.73 -15.96
N ILE A 157 7.58 4.42 -16.21
CA ILE A 157 8.62 3.70 -16.98
C ILE A 157 8.78 4.29 -18.39
N GLY A 158 10.03 4.59 -18.76
CA GLY A 158 10.38 5.16 -20.06
C GLY A 158 9.97 6.63 -20.22
N GLN A 159 9.54 7.28 -19.14
CA GLN A 159 9.20 8.70 -19.09
C GLN A 159 10.32 9.50 -18.41
N PRO A 160 10.32 10.84 -18.55
CA PRO A 160 11.22 11.73 -17.82
C PRO A 160 11.07 11.63 -16.28
N VAL A 161 12.06 12.14 -15.54
CA VAL A 161 12.09 12.12 -14.07
C VAL A 161 10.86 12.79 -13.44
N GLU A 162 10.26 13.77 -14.13
CA GLU A 162 9.05 14.45 -13.71
C GLU A 162 7.86 13.50 -13.57
N ALA A 163 7.76 12.46 -14.41
CA ALA A 163 6.72 11.44 -14.29
C ALA A 163 6.94 10.54 -13.05
N HIS A 164 8.21 10.32 -12.67
CA HIS A 164 8.52 9.62 -11.42
C HIS A 164 8.15 10.47 -10.21
N ALA A 165 8.37 11.79 -10.28
CA ALA A 165 7.97 12.75 -9.24
C ALA A 165 6.44 12.80 -9.11
N GLU A 166 5.70 12.92 -10.22
CA GLU A 166 4.24 12.89 -10.24
C GLU A 166 3.69 11.60 -9.61
N ALA A 167 4.27 10.44 -9.95
CA ALA A 167 3.90 9.19 -9.32
C ALA A 167 4.14 9.23 -7.80
N GLY A 168 5.25 9.82 -7.35
CA GLY A 168 5.54 10.05 -5.93
C GLY A 168 4.51 10.94 -5.24
N GLU A 169 4.14 12.07 -5.86
CA GLU A 169 3.13 13.03 -5.37
C GLU A 169 1.74 12.41 -5.22
N LEU A 170 1.40 11.44 -6.07
CA LEU A 170 0.14 10.70 -5.96
C LEU A 170 0.19 9.57 -4.94
N ILE A 171 1.34 8.90 -4.80
CA ILE A 171 1.51 7.74 -3.90
C ILE A 171 1.65 8.19 -2.45
N ALA A 172 2.53 9.15 -2.17
CA ALA A 172 2.91 9.52 -0.81
C ALA A 172 1.71 9.90 0.07
N PRO A 173 0.86 10.89 -0.29
CA PRO A 173 -0.26 11.27 0.57
C PRO A 173 -1.27 10.14 0.74
N ALA A 174 -1.61 9.41 -0.33
CA ALA A 174 -2.57 8.30 -0.26
C ALA A 174 -2.05 7.14 0.61
N LEU A 175 -0.76 6.83 0.53
CA LEU A 175 -0.12 5.83 1.36
C LEU A 175 -0.07 6.24 2.82
N ILE A 176 0.37 7.48 3.09
CA ILE A 176 0.47 8.01 4.45
C ILE A 176 -0.91 8.02 5.11
N GLU A 177 -1.98 8.39 4.41
CA GLU A 177 -3.34 8.36 4.96
C GLU A 177 -3.74 6.95 5.43
N VAL A 178 -3.53 5.94 4.58
CA VAL A 178 -3.84 4.54 4.92
C VAL A 178 -2.97 4.03 6.08
N LEU A 179 -1.66 4.33 6.06
CA LEU A 179 -0.74 3.90 7.11
C LEU A 179 -0.99 4.62 8.43
N SER A 180 -1.29 5.93 8.41
CA SER A 180 -1.64 6.72 9.60
C SER A 180 -2.86 6.12 10.29
N ARG A 181 -3.88 5.75 9.51
CA ARG A 181 -5.08 5.11 10.07
C ARG A 181 -4.76 3.78 10.73
N LEU A 182 -3.92 2.95 10.10
CA LEU A 182 -3.50 1.67 10.69
C LEU A 182 -2.61 1.86 11.92
N ALA A 183 -1.70 2.82 11.90
CA ALA A 183 -0.84 3.15 13.03
C ALA A 183 -1.64 3.64 14.23
N ALA A 184 -2.68 4.47 14.01
CA ALA A 184 -3.58 4.92 15.07
C ALA A 184 -4.26 3.74 15.80
N LEU A 185 -4.74 2.74 15.06
CA LEU A 185 -5.31 1.52 15.65
C LEU A 185 -4.31 0.76 16.52
N ARG A 186 -3.00 0.83 16.21
CA ARG A 186 -1.96 0.20 17.04
C ARG A 186 -1.75 0.98 18.34
N ALA A 187 -1.62 2.30 18.24
CA ALA A 187 -1.42 3.20 19.38
C ALA A 187 -2.57 3.14 20.39
N GLU A 188 -3.82 3.08 19.92
CA GLU A 188 -5.02 2.98 20.77
C GLU A 188 -5.05 1.69 21.61
N GLY A 189 -4.43 0.60 21.14
CA GLY A 189 -4.32 -0.64 21.92
C GLY A 189 -3.16 -0.65 22.91
N ALA A 190 -2.11 0.14 22.68
CA ALA A 190 -0.96 0.20 23.57
C ALA A 190 -1.27 0.99 24.87
N ALA A 191 -2.30 1.84 24.86
CA ALA A 191 -2.76 2.59 26.02
C ALA A 191 -3.56 1.72 27.03
N VAL A 192 -3.84 0.45 26.70
CA VAL A 192 -4.59 -0.47 27.57
C VAL A 192 -3.70 -1.64 27.97
N GLY A 193 -2.90 -1.45 29.03
CA GLY A 193 -2.29 -2.54 29.77
C GLY A 193 -1.13 -2.13 30.68
N PRO A 194 -0.96 -2.85 31.80
CA PRO A 194 -1.70 -2.75 33.06
C PRO A 194 -1.28 -1.55 33.94
#